data_AF-A0A8H4YQL5-F1
#
_entry.id   AF-A0A8H4YQL5-F1
#
_cell.length_a   1.000
_cell.length_b   1.000
_cell.length_c   1.000
_cell.angle_alpha   90.00
_cell.angle_beta   90.00
_cell.angle_gamma   90.00
#
_symmetry.space_group_name_H-M   'P 1'
#
loop_
_entity.id
_entity.type
_entity.pdbx_description
1 polymer ?
#
loop_
_entity_poly.entity_id
_entity_poly.type
_entity_poly.pdbx_seq_one_letter_code
_entity_poly.pdbx_strand_id
1 'polypeptide(L)'
;MESTREERQDYPETNVPAPAERSAEMPMLWDEGHRSLIDACVRYKSLLELFLQLKMLADVLDDNQTMKDNDFPVFSTVNALRHYDWTMCELLHSMSVEVVQSIVKNTFAFDVTNSNIEPFRLPSALLDEKTPGVYVVGIRTRGHGGQFLNINELEVLIRDMKLYVEGYEAYARHEGWDSANMTPAERKGISMVNAIESHSGSQRGQNAGPMFIEKAEEVPRIRALIKTFEAMCDRSLDPTGQVNTSQSPLYVGCSKDLNKRMAVYANRNVRYINKPLGLTVCILRKHNKGPELVVGCVLRILRKEQLPMAEQLVCTIAGSLIYQHGFNAVETGGTGFQSLPTDAGLKDNIKYIICGTQVLVNNLKDSLGEVDLRKRFLSHLDQASGEIVRLKEILKRCEDEVQTLPSGVDFDQVLSRISAIVQSVRRNLKDKQDALKFWKLMLEIQRIIVDETGVGLHLIDHDVANEGT
;
A
#
# COMPACT_ATOMS: atom_id res chain seq x y z
N MET A 1 -5.24 51.66 -20.66
CA MET A 1 -5.83 50.35 -20.34
C MET A 1 -4.70 49.46 -19.87
N GLU A 2 -4.50 49.47 -18.56
CA GLU A 2 -3.45 48.72 -17.87
C GLU A 2 -3.71 47.23 -18.04
N SER A 3 -2.83 46.59 -18.80
CA SER A 3 -2.73 45.14 -18.89
C SER A 3 -2.19 44.66 -17.55
N THR A 4 -3.07 44.13 -16.70
CA THR A 4 -2.70 43.33 -15.53
C THR A 4 -1.79 42.21 -16.00
N ARG A 5 -0.51 42.36 -15.71
CA ARG A 5 0.53 41.36 -15.95
C ARG A 5 0.29 40.28 -14.90
N GLU A 6 -0.44 39.23 -15.28
CA GLU A 6 -0.56 38.03 -14.46
C GLU A 6 0.86 37.54 -14.14
N GLU A 7 1.22 37.55 -12.86
CA GLU A 7 2.46 36.98 -12.38
C GLU A 7 2.51 35.52 -12.82
N ARG A 8 3.44 35.19 -13.73
CA ARG A 8 3.80 33.81 -14.03
C ARG A 8 4.40 33.23 -12.75
N GLN A 9 3.58 32.51 -12.00
CA GLN A 9 4.01 31.74 -10.86
C GLN A 9 4.84 30.57 -11.39
N ASP A 10 6.13 30.54 -11.04
CA ASP A 10 7.06 29.49 -11.46
C ASP A 10 6.69 28.16 -10.78
N TYR A 11 6.83 27.10 -11.56
CA TYR A 11 6.12 25.85 -11.40
C TYR A 11 7.08 24.64 -11.17
N PRO A 12 6.68 23.57 -10.45
CA PRO A 12 7.57 22.91 -9.48
C PRO A 12 7.94 21.45 -9.66
N GLU A 13 7.47 20.75 -10.70
CA GLU A 13 7.77 19.31 -10.87
C GLU A 13 9.06 19.00 -11.58
N THR A 14 10.15 19.63 -11.15
CA THR A 14 11.46 19.13 -11.60
C THR A 14 11.93 17.89 -10.82
N ASN A 15 11.22 17.45 -9.77
CA ASN A 15 11.62 16.30 -8.94
C ASN A 15 10.45 15.37 -8.57
N VAL A 16 9.87 14.67 -9.55
CA VAL A 16 9.03 13.49 -9.26
C VAL A 16 9.96 12.38 -8.74
N PRO A 17 9.72 11.80 -7.55
CA PRO A 17 10.49 10.65 -7.10
C PRO A 17 10.45 9.54 -8.15
N ALA A 18 11.59 8.92 -8.40
CA ALA A 18 11.65 7.78 -9.30
C ALA A 18 10.61 6.71 -8.88
N PRO A 19 10.06 5.94 -9.84
CA PRO A 19 9.23 4.79 -9.52
C PRO A 19 9.91 3.90 -8.46
N ALA A 20 9.11 3.26 -7.61
CA ALA A 20 9.64 2.30 -6.67
C ALA A 20 10.33 1.15 -7.41
N GLU A 21 11.64 1.01 -7.20
CA GLU A 21 12.44 -0.05 -7.78
C GLU A 21 12.73 -1.15 -6.75
N ARG A 22 12.71 -2.40 -7.21
CA ARG A 22 13.13 -3.53 -6.37
C ARG A 22 14.62 -3.42 -6.11
N SER A 23 15.01 -3.70 -4.88
CA SER A 23 16.42 -3.71 -4.47
C SER A 23 16.68 -4.88 -3.52
N ALA A 24 17.95 -5.11 -3.20
CA ALA A 24 18.32 -6.08 -2.17
C ALA A 24 17.71 -5.75 -0.79
N GLU A 25 17.54 -4.47 -0.47
CA GLU A 25 16.94 -4.01 0.79
C GLU A 25 15.40 -4.07 0.76
N MET A 26 14.80 -3.96 -0.44
CA MET A 26 13.36 -4.07 -0.66
C MET A 26 13.05 -5.14 -1.72
N PRO A 27 13.26 -6.43 -1.42
CA PRO A 27 13.17 -7.50 -2.43
C PRO A 27 11.76 -8.07 -2.60
N MET A 28 10.80 -7.70 -1.75
CA MET A 28 9.46 -8.28 -1.74
C MET A 28 8.82 -8.16 -3.13
N LEU A 29 8.10 -9.21 -3.53
CA LEU A 29 7.42 -9.20 -4.82
C LEU A 29 6.28 -8.20 -4.78
N TRP A 30 6.47 -7.12 -5.52
CA TRP A 30 5.39 -6.25 -5.89
C TRP A 30 4.89 -6.69 -7.26
N ASP A 31 3.71 -7.30 -7.29
CA ASP A 31 2.95 -7.34 -8.54
C ASP A 31 2.71 -5.90 -9.05
N GLU A 32 2.28 -5.77 -10.29
CA GLU A 32 2.07 -4.47 -10.91
C GLU A 32 1.10 -3.59 -10.10
N GLY A 33 0.05 -4.20 -9.54
CA GLY A 33 -0.91 -3.51 -8.67
C GLY A 33 -0.27 -2.98 -7.39
N HIS A 34 0.61 -3.74 -6.75
CA HIS A 34 1.30 -3.34 -5.53
C HIS A 34 2.40 -2.31 -5.79
N ARG A 35 3.09 -2.36 -6.94
CA ARG A 35 4.01 -1.29 -7.36
C ARG A 35 3.28 0.02 -7.58
N SER A 36 2.15 -0.06 -8.29
CA SER A 36 1.26 1.07 -8.51
C SER A 36 0.80 1.67 -7.18
N LEU A 37 0.52 0.82 -6.19
CA LEU A 37 0.16 1.23 -4.84
C LEU A 37 1.28 1.98 -4.12
N ILE A 38 2.51 1.46 -4.16
CA ILE A 38 3.69 2.12 -3.58
C ILE A 38 3.90 3.47 -4.24
N ASP A 39 3.84 3.53 -5.57
CA ASP A 39 4.00 4.77 -6.33
C ASP A 39 2.89 5.78 -5.99
N ALA A 40 1.63 5.33 -5.90
CA ALA A 40 0.49 6.15 -5.47
C ALA A 40 0.65 6.69 -4.03
N CYS A 41 1.46 6.05 -3.20
CA CYS A 41 1.73 6.54 -1.84
C CYS A 41 2.98 7.42 -1.76
N VAL A 42 4.02 7.12 -2.54
CA VAL A 42 5.32 7.81 -2.47
C VAL A 42 5.32 9.11 -3.27
N ARG A 43 4.62 9.14 -4.39
CA ARG A 43 4.63 10.29 -5.30
C ARG A 43 3.65 11.38 -4.88
N TYR A 44 2.67 11.05 -4.04
CA TYR A 44 1.61 11.96 -3.63
C TYR A 44 1.71 12.27 -2.14
N LYS A 45 1.59 13.55 -1.81
CA LYS A 45 1.46 13.98 -0.41
C LYS A 45 0.06 13.68 0.15
N SER A 46 -0.96 13.61 -0.71
CA SER A 46 -2.33 13.30 -0.32
C SER A 46 -2.65 11.81 -0.51
N LEU A 47 -3.66 11.34 0.22
CA LEU A 47 -4.17 9.97 0.13
C LEU A 47 -5.26 9.80 -0.93
N LEU A 48 -5.55 10.85 -1.72
CA LEU A 48 -6.56 10.82 -2.77
C LEU A 48 -6.26 9.75 -3.82
N GLU A 49 -5.04 9.71 -4.34
CA GLU A 49 -4.69 8.73 -5.38
C GLU A 49 -4.84 7.30 -4.85
N LEU A 50 -4.30 7.03 -3.67
CA LEU A 50 -4.49 5.75 -2.98
C LEU A 50 -5.97 5.38 -2.80
N PHE A 51 -6.82 6.35 -2.42
CA PHE A 51 -8.26 6.13 -2.29
C PHE A 51 -8.91 5.69 -3.62
N LEU A 52 -8.53 6.33 -4.73
CA LEU A 52 -9.02 5.99 -6.07
C LEU A 52 -8.56 4.59 -6.52
N GLN A 53 -7.39 4.15 -6.06
CA GLN A 53 -6.84 2.82 -6.36
C GLN A 53 -7.52 1.67 -5.59
N LEU A 54 -8.32 1.94 -4.55
CA LEU A 54 -8.97 0.89 -3.75
C LEU A 54 -9.87 -0.03 -4.58
N LYS A 55 -10.56 0.51 -5.59
CA LYS A 55 -11.38 -0.30 -6.49
C LYS A 55 -10.52 -1.26 -7.31
N MET A 56 -9.40 -0.78 -7.86
CA MET A 56 -8.49 -1.60 -8.63
C MET A 56 -7.89 -2.72 -7.75
N LEU A 57 -7.53 -2.41 -6.50
CA LEU A 57 -7.10 -3.42 -5.54
C LEU A 57 -8.16 -4.48 -5.26
N ALA A 58 -9.43 -4.08 -5.20
CA ALA A 58 -10.54 -5.01 -5.05
C ALA A 58 -10.65 -5.95 -6.27
N ASP A 59 -10.45 -5.43 -7.47
CA ASP A 59 -10.46 -6.23 -8.70
C ASP A 59 -9.27 -7.21 -8.74
N VAL A 60 -8.07 -6.77 -8.36
CA VAL A 60 -6.88 -7.64 -8.22
C VAL A 60 -7.11 -8.76 -7.20
N LEU A 61 -7.77 -8.47 -6.07
CA LEU A 61 -8.12 -9.48 -5.08
C LEU A 61 -9.15 -10.47 -5.62
N ASP A 62 -10.21 -9.98 -6.29
CA ASP A 62 -11.27 -10.81 -6.87
C ASP A 62 -10.74 -11.70 -8.00
N ASP A 63 -9.72 -11.25 -8.73
CA ASP A 63 -9.09 -11.99 -9.82
C ASP A 63 -7.91 -12.87 -9.40
N ASN A 64 -7.53 -12.88 -8.12
CA ASN A 64 -6.40 -13.67 -7.64
C ASN A 64 -6.65 -15.18 -7.76
N GLN A 65 -6.03 -15.80 -8.77
CA GLN A 65 -6.21 -17.23 -9.05
C GLN A 65 -5.70 -18.12 -7.90
N THR A 66 -4.61 -17.75 -7.22
CA THR A 66 -4.08 -18.54 -6.11
C THR A 66 -5.07 -18.61 -4.95
N MET A 67 -5.77 -17.51 -4.65
CA MET A 67 -6.84 -17.51 -3.64
C MET A 67 -8.02 -18.39 -4.06
N LYS A 68 -8.44 -18.31 -5.33
CA LYS A 68 -9.53 -19.15 -5.89
C LYS A 68 -9.18 -20.64 -5.81
N ASP A 69 -7.97 -21.02 -6.22
CA ASP A 69 -7.48 -22.40 -6.21
C ASP A 69 -7.42 -23.02 -4.79
N ASN A 70 -7.37 -22.18 -3.76
CA ASN A 70 -7.29 -22.59 -2.37
C ASN A 70 -8.58 -22.28 -1.57
N ASP A 71 -9.70 -22.00 -2.26
CA ASP A 71 -11.00 -21.66 -1.66
C ASP A 71 -10.89 -20.57 -0.58
N PHE A 72 -10.00 -19.59 -0.79
CA PHE A 72 -9.78 -18.52 0.18
C PHE A 72 -10.79 -17.38 -0.06
N PRO A 73 -11.74 -17.14 0.87
CA PRO A 73 -12.77 -16.13 0.65
C PRO A 73 -12.19 -14.73 0.75
N VAL A 74 -12.55 -13.88 -0.21
CA VAL A 74 -12.26 -12.43 -0.21
C VAL A 74 -13.49 -11.59 -0.54
N PHE A 75 -14.67 -12.20 -0.64
CA PHE A 75 -15.89 -11.55 -1.09
C PHE A 75 -16.27 -10.33 -0.24
N SER A 76 -16.17 -10.45 1.08
CA SER A 76 -16.52 -9.36 2.00
C SER A 76 -15.55 -8.19 1.84
N THR A 77 -14.26 -8.50 1.69
CA THR A 77 -13.19 -7.52 1.49
C THR A 77 -13.35 -6.81 0.15
N VAL A 78 -13.52 -7.55 -0.94
CA VAL A 78 -13.76 -7.02 -2.29
C VAL A 78 -15.00 -6.14 -2.31
N ASN A 79 -16.10 -6.58 -1.70
CA ASN A 79 -17.32 -5.81 -1.64
C ASN A 79 -17.13 -4.48 -0.89
N ALA A 80 -16.41 -4.49 0.23
CA ALA A 80 -16.14 -3.29 1.03
C ALA A 80 -15.29 -2.25 0.28
N LEU A 81 -14.36 -2.70 -0.57
CA LEU A 81 -13.45 -1.83 -1.33
C LEU A 81 -14.07 -1.30 -2.64
N ARG A 82 -14.93 -2.09 -3.30
CA ARG A 82 -15.59 -1.68 -4.56
C ARG A 82 -16.64 -0.59 -4.37
N HIS A 83 -17.33 -0.61 -3.24
CA HIS A 83 -18.31 0.42 -2.93
C HIS A 83 -17.55 1.67 -2.51
N TYR A 84 -17.67 2.74 -3.32
CA TYR A 84 -17.21 4.09 -2.95
C TYR A 84 -18.07 4.64 -1.81
N ASP A 85 -18.02 3.98 -0.66
CA ASP A 85 -18.56 4.48 0.58
C ASP A 85 -17.59 5.51 1.14
N TRP A 86 -18.14 6.65 1.55
CA TRP A 86 -17.44 7.68 2.31
C TRP A 86 -16.70 7.09 3.53
N THR A 87 -17.17 5.97 4.07
CA THR A 87 -16.50 5.24 5.14
C THR A 87 -15.06 4.85 4.83
N MET A 88 -14.75 4.32 3.63
CA MET A 88 -13.37 3.96 3.28
C MET A 88 -12.48 5.19 3.13
N CYS A 89 -13.04 6.28 2.59
CA CYS A 89 -12.36 7.56 2.50
C CYS A 89 -11.99 8.07 3.91
N GLU A 90 -12.97 8.11 4.82
CA GLU A 90 -12.76 8.58 6.19
C GLU A 90 -11.73 7.72 6.94
N LEU A 91 -11.80 6.39 6.79
CA LEU A 91 -10.86 5.46 7.40
C LEU A 91 -9.44 5.67 6.89
N LEU A 92 -9.27 5.77 5.57
CA LEU A 92 -7.97 6.00 4.96
C LEU A 92 -7.36 7.32 5.43
N HIS A 93 -8.14 8.40 5.37
CA HIS A 93 -7.67 9.73 5.77
C HIS A 93 -7.47 9.87 7.28
N SER A 94 -7.97 8.94 8.09
CA SER A 94 -7.71 8.92 9.53
C SER A 94 -6.33 8.37 9.91
N MET A 95 -5.54 7.86 8.96
CA MET A 95 -4.18 7.33 9.19
C MET A 95 -3.11 8.36 8.78
N SER A 96 -1.93 8.35 9.42
CA SER A 96 -0.80 9.19 8.95
C SER A 96 -0.33 8.71 7.57
N VAL A 97 0.02 9.65 6.69
CA VAL A 97 0.50 9.37 5.34
C VAL A 97 1.78 8.54 5.37
N GLU A 98 2.70 8.88 6.25
CA GLU A 98 3.99 8.18 6.41
C GLU A 98 3.78 6.75 6.92
N VAL A 99 2.83 6.56 7.85
CA VAL A 99 2.44 5.23 8.33
C VAL A 99 1.83 4.41 7.18
N VAL A 100 0.93 5.00 6.37
CA VAL A 100 0.35 4.34 5.21
C VAL A 100 1.42 3.95 4.18
N GLN A 101 2.35 4.85 3.86
CA GLN A 101 3.47 4.58 2.97
C GLN A 101 4.32 3.41 3.48
N SER A 102 4.62 3.38 4.78
CA SER A 102 5.40 2.31 5.39
C SER A 102 4.68 0.96 5.40
N ILE A 103 3.36 0.97 5.59
CA ILE A 103 2.52 -0.23 5.49
C ILE A 103 2.52 -0.77 4.06
N VAL A 104 2.28 0.10 3.07
CA VAL A 104 2.26 -0.27 1.65
C VAL A 104 3.62 -0.76 1.17
N LYS A 105 4.71 -0.21 1.69
CA LYS A 105 6.07 -0.70 1.39
C LYS A 105 6.45 -1.98 2.14
N ASN A 106 5.62 -2.45 3.08
CA ASN A 106 5.96 -3.52 4.02
C ASN A 106 7.25 -3.25 4.84
N THR A 107 7.57 -1.97 5.09
CA THR A 107 8.76 -1.51 5.84
C THR A 107 8.45 -1.08 7.28
N PHE A 108 7.22 -1.35 7.76
CA PHE A 108 6.72 -0.90 9.07
C PHE A 108 7.68 -1.12 10.25
N ALA A 109 8.23 -2.32 10.41
CA ALA A 109 9.14 -2.61 11.53
C ALA A 109 10.45 -1.82 11.46
N PHE A 110 10.97 -1.63 10.24
CA PHE A 110 12.17 -0.85 9.98
C PHE A 110 11.92 0.64 10.26
N ASP A 111 10.84 1.19 9.72
CA ASP A 111 10.55 2.62 9.82
C ASP A 111 10.21 3.05 11.25
N VAL A 112 9.46 2.23 12.00
CA VAL A 112 9.22 2.47 13.43
C VAL A 112 10.53 2.42 14.22
N THR A 113 11.40 1.45 13.93
CA THR A 113 12.69 1.32 14.63
C THR A 113 13.58 2.54 14.41
N ASN A 114 13.59 3.08 13.19
CA ASN A 114 14.42 4.22 12.81
C ASN A 114 13.74 5.56 13.05
N SER A 115 12.55 5.58 13.66
CA SER A 115 11.76 6.80 13.90
C SER A 115 11.43 7.57 12.62
N ASN A 116 11.34 6.86 11.48
CA ASN A 116 10.86 7.41 10.22
C ASN A 116 9.34 7.62 10.26
N ILE A 117 8.64 6.85 11.10
CA ILE A 117 7.19 6.94 11.31
C ILE A 117 6.84 6.86 12.79
N GLU A 118 5.70 7.43 13.16
CA GLU A 118 5.12 7.32 14.49
C GLU A 118 3.67 6.78 14.38
N PRO A 119 3.44 5.48 14.62
CA PRO A 119 2.09 4.95 14.75
C PRO A 119 1.35 5.65 15.91
N PHE A 120 0.03 5.60 15.92
CA PHE A 120 -0.73 6.19 17.01
C PHE A 120 -0.32 5.61 18.36
N ARG A 121 -0.30 6.48 19.38
CA ARG A 121 0.04 6.09 20.74
C ARG A 121 -0.77 4.86 21.15
N LEU A 122 -0.11 3.92 21.81
CA LEU A 122 -0.79 2.79 22.41
C LEU A 122 -1.79 3.31 23.46
N PRO A 123 -3.05 2.84 23.45
CA PRO A 123 -3.98 3.17 24.52
C PRO A 123 -3.46 2.63 25.85
N SER A 124 -3.51 3.46 26.90
CA SER A 124 -3.12 3.12 28.26
C SER A 124 -4.26 2.44 28.99
N ALA A 125 -3.99 1.30 29.63
CA ALA A 125 -4.95 0.61 30.50
C ALA A 125 -5.50 1.48 31.63
N LEU A 126 -4.74 2.50 32.05
CA LEU A 126 -5.05 3.35 33.20
C LEU A 126 -5.77 4.64 32.81
N LEU A 127 -5.55 5.12 31.59
CA LEU A 127 -5.98 6.46 31.17
C LEU A 127 -7.02 6.43 30.05
N ASP A 128 -7.08 5.35 29.28
CA ASP A 128 -7.94 5.24 28.11
C ASP A 128 -9.00 4.16 28.32
N GLU A 129 -10.21 4.46 27.84
CA GLU A 129 -11.25 3.45 27.68
C GLU A 129 -10.83 2.37 26.66
N LYS A 130 -11.63 1.29 26.59
CA LYS A 130 -11.43 0.24 25.57
C LYS A 130 -11.44 0.87 24.18
N THR A 131 -10.25 0.96 23.60
CA THR A 131 -10.01 1.66 22.34
C THR A 131 -10.07 0.67 21.18
N PRO A 132 -11.09 0.74 20.33
CA PRO A 132 -11.19 -0.11 19.15
C PRO A 132 -10.37 0.44 17.98
N GLY A 133 -9.84 -0.46 17.15
CA GLY A 133 -9.10 -0.08 15.96
C GLY A 133 -8.29 -1.22 15.36
N VAL A 134 -7.33 -0.85 14.53
CA VAL A 134 -6.47 -1.75 13.76
C VAL A 134 -5.01 -1.52 14.14
N TYR A 135 -4.27 -2.62 14.20
CA TYR A 135 -2.84 -2.64 14.46
C TYR A 135 -2.11 -3.45 13.38
N VAL A 136 -0.86 -3.08 13.16
CA VAL A 136 0.07 -3.77 12.26
C VAL A 136 1.18 -4.37 13.09
N VAL A 137 1.63 -5.57 12.70
CA VAL A 137 2.77 -6.26 13.28
C VAL A 137 3.77 -6.57 12.18
N GLY A 138 4.99 -6.05 12.32
CA GLY A 138 6.15 -6.44 11.51
C GLY A 138 7.18 -7.19 12.35
N ILE A 139 8.17 -7.79 11.68
CA ILE A 139 9.25 -8.53 12.33
C ILE A 139 10.57 -7.83 12.02
N ARG A 140 11.39 -7.62 13.06
CA ARG A 140 12.80 -7.27 12.92
C ARG A 140 13.70 -8.30 13.60
N THR A 141 14.96 -8.33 13.22
CA THR A 141 15.99 -9.11 13.90
C THR A 141 16.84 -8.21 14.78
N ARG A 142 17.21 -8.71 15.96
CA ARG A 142 18.05 -7.94 16.89
C ARG A 142 19.43 -7.72 16.29
N GLY A 143 19.92 -6.48 16.37
CA GLY A 143 21.27 -6.13 15.92
C GLY A 143 21.37 -5.62 14.48
N HIS A 144 20.25 -5.51 13.76
CA HIS A 144 20.21 -5.11 12.35
C HIS A 144 19.43 -3.81 12.10
N GLY A 145 19.41 -2.87 13.05
CA GLY A 145 18.84 -1.54 12.82
C GLY A 145 17.37 -1.51 12.37
N GLY A 146 16.56 -2.49 12.79
CA GLY A 146 15.15 -2.58 12.37
C GLY A 146 14.92 -3.44 11.12
N GLN A 147 15.98 -3.87 10.44
CA GLN A 147 15.89 -4.76 9.30
C GLN A 147 15.45 -6.17 9.71
N PHE A 148 14.92 -6.89 8.72
CA PHE A 148 14.55 -8.28 8.78
C PHE A 148 15.75 -9.15 8.36
N LEU A 149 15.50 -10.26 7.68
CA LEU A 149 16.50 -11.26 7.31
C LEU A 149 17.18 -10.90 5.99
N ASN A 150 18.40 -11.37 5.80
CA ASN A 150 19.02 -11.47 4.47
C ASN A 150 18.66 -12.80 3.78
N ILE A 151 19.06 -12.96 2.51
CA ILE A 151 18.71 -14.15 1.72
C ILE A 151 19.24 -15.44 2.36
N ASN A 152 20.48 -15.45 2.85
CA ASN A 152 21.06 -16.66 3.45
C ASN A 152 20.28 -17.10 4.70
N GLU A 153 19.76 -16.16 5.47
CA GLU A 153 18.91 -16.43 6.63
C GLU A 153 17.49 -16.83 6.23
N LEU A 154 16.92 -16.23 5.18
CA LEU A 154 15.63 -16.61 4.63
C LEU A 154 15.63 -18.06 4.11
N GLU A 155 16.69 -18.50 3.42
CA GLU A 155 16.81 -19.89 2.95
C GLU A 155 16.82 -20.89 4.11
N VAL A 156 17.43 -20.52 5.25
CA VAL A 156 17.38 -21.32 6.48
C VAL A 156 15.97 -21.38 7.05
N LEU A 157 15.26 -20.24 7.10
CA LEU A 157 13.86 -20.18 7.52
C LEU A 157 12.97 -21.06 6.61
N ILE A 158 13.08 -20.90 5.29
CA ILE A 158 12.32 -21.66 4.28
C ILE A 158 12.52 -23.16 4.45
N ARG A 159 13.77 -23.61 4.58
CA ARG A 159 14.09 -25.04 4.76
C ARG A 159 13.43 -25.60 6.01
N ASP A 160 13.50 -24.87 7.12
CA ASP A 160 12.93 -25.33 8.39
C ASP A 160 11.38 -25.27 8.38
N MET A 161 10.77 -24.33 7.65
CA MET A 161 9.32 -24.31 7.40
C MET A 161 8.87 -25.51 6.55
N LYS A 162 9.61 -25.87 5.49
CA LYS A 162 9.34 -27.07 4.67
C LYS A 162 9.40 -28.34 5.53
N LEU A 163 10.44 -28.48 6.35
CA LEU A 163 10.57 -29.61 7.28
C LEU A 163 9.46 -29.64 8.34
N TYR A 164 8.96 -28.48 8.77
CA TYR A 164 7.81 -28.39 9.66
C TYR A 164 6.53 -28.92 8.99
N VAL A 165 6.28 -28.54 7.74
CA VAL A 165 5.15 -29.06 6.94
C VAL A 165 5.26 -30.58 6.75
N GLU A 166 6.44 -31.08 6.37
CA GLU A 166 6.70 -32.53 6.25
C GLU A 166 6.49 -33.25 7.59
N GLY A 167 6.90 -32.63 8.71
CA GLY A 167 6.69 -33.16 10.04
C GLY A 167 5.22 -33.22 10.45
N TYR A 168 4.42 -32.21 10.09
CA TYR A 168 2.97 -32.24 10.27
C TYR A 168 2.33 -33.35 9.41
N GLU A 169 2.71 -33.48 8.14
CA GLU A 169 2.15 -34.50 7.25
C GLU A 169 2.49 -35.92 7.74
N ALA A 170 3.69 -36.12 8.28
CA ALA A 170 4.06 -37.36 8.95
C ALA A 170 3.21 -37.61 10.20
N TYR A 171 3.05 -36.62 11.08
CA TYR A 171 2.19 -36.71 12.25
C TYR A 171 0.75 -37.10 11.88
N ALA A 172 0.18 -36.48 10.85
CA ALA A 172 -1.17 -36.75 10.38
C ALA A 172 -1.31 -38.17 9.79
N ARG A 173 -0.32 -38.62 9.01
CA ARG A 173 -0.32 -39.96 8.38
C ARG A 173 -0.28 -41.11 9.39
N HIS A 174 0.42 -40.92 10.49
CA HIS A 174 0.61 -41.92 11.54
C HIS A 174 -0.28 -41.68 12.77
N GLU A 175 -1.26 -40.77 12.67
CA GLU A 175 -2.22 -40.42 13.72
C GLU A 175 -1.60 -40.07 15.08
N GLY A 176 -0.39 -39.51 15.09
CA GLY A 176 0.32 -39.20 16.33
C GLY A 176 1.83 -39.10 16.20
N TRP A 177 2.48 -39.13 17.37
CA TRP A 177 3.94 -39.03 17.51
C TRP A 177 4.67 -40.38 17.46
N ASP A 178 3.96 -41.49 17.23
CA ASP A 178 4.58 -42.82 17.23
C ASP A 178 5.52 -43.00 16.03
N SER A 179 6.81 -43.07 16.33
CA SER A 179 7.87 -43.12 15.33
C SER A 179 8.25 -44.52 14.85
N ALA A 180 7.64 -45.58 15.40
CA ALA A 180 8.04 -46.96 15.13
C ALA A 180 7.91 -47.33 13.64
N ASN A 181 6.88 -46.82 12.96
CA ASN A 181 6.60 -47.09 11.55
C ASN A 181 7.04 -45.97 10.60
N MET A 182 7.75 -44.96 11.10
CA MET A 182 8.16 -43.79 10.32
C MET A 182 9.51 -44.01 9.63
N THR A 183 9.56 -43.60 8.37
CA THR A 183 10.80 -43.47 7.60
C THR A 183 11.78 -42.51 8.29
N PRO A 184 13.09 -42.60 8.00
CA PRO A 184 14.07 -41.65 8.53
C PRO A 184 13.75 -40.18 8.22
N ALA A 185 13.16 -39.89 7.04
CA ALA A 185 12.77 -38.55 6.64
C ALA A 185 11.59 -38.02 7.48
N GLU A 186 10.55 -38.82 7.70
CA GLU A 186 9.41 -38.46 8.56
C GLU A 186 9.85 -38.19 10.00
N ARG A 187 10.74 -39.04 10.55
CA ARG A 187 11.31 -38.83 11.89
C ARG A 187 12.08 -37.52 11.99
N LYS A 188 12.79 -37.12 10.93
CA LYS A 188 13.47 -35.82 10.87
C LYS A 188 12.47 -34.66 10.88
N GLY A 189 11.39 -34.76 10.12
CA GLY A 189 10.30 -33.76 10.11
C GLY A 189 9.67 -33.58 11.49
N ILE A 190 9.30 -34.67 12.16
CA ILE A 190 8.72 -34.63 13.52
C ILE A 190 9.70 -34.08 14.55
N SER A 191 10.98 -34.48 14.48
CA SER A 191 12.02 -33.91 15.32
C SER A 191 12.13 -32.39 15.11
N MET A 192 12.01 -31.92 13.86
CA MET A 192 12.00 -30.49 13.55
C MET A 192 10.80 -29.76 14.15
N VAL A 193 9.59 -30.34 14.07
CA VAL A 193 8.37 -29.78 14.70
C VAL A 193 8.60 -29.59 16.21
N ASN A 194 9.08 -30.62 16.91
CA ASN A 194 9.36 -30.54 18.34
C ASN A 194 10.44 -29.51 18.68
N ALA A 195 11.52 -29.45 17.88
CA ALA A 195 12.58 -28.48 18.07
C ALA A 195 12.08 -27.03 17.91
N ILE A 196 11.27 -26.75 16.88
CA ILE A 196 10.69 -25.42 16.66
C ILE A 196 9.73 -25.06 17.79
N GLU A 197 8.82 -25.95 18.17
CA GLU A 197 7.78 -25.64 19.15
C GLU A 197 8.31 -25.51 20.58
N SER A 198 9.47 -26.09 20.89
CA SER A 198 10.18 -25.82 22.16
C SER A 198 10.57 -24.34 22.33
N HIS A 199 10.59 -23.56 21.24
CA HIS A 199 10.87 -22.11 21.24
C HIS A 199 9.60 -21.24 21.26
N SER A 200 8.41 -21.85 21.39
CA SER A 200 7.13 -21.13 21.43
C SER A 200 6.93 -20.30 22.71
N GLY A 201 7.66 -20.62 23.78
CA GLY A 201 7.47 -20.00 25.10
C GLY A 201 6.20 -20.46 25.81
N SER A 202 5.54 -21.52 25.32
CA SER A 202 4.35 -22.11 25.94
C SER A 202 4.65 -23.52 26.46
N GLN A 203 3.98 -23.92 27.54
CA GLN A 203 4.00 -25.31 28.00
C GLN A 203 3.04 -26.14 27.14
N ARG A 204 3.54 -27.25 26.59
CA ARG A 204 2.77 -28.19 25.78
C ARG A 204 2.45 -29.45 26.58
N GLY A 205 1.24 -29.97 26.42
CA GLY A 205 0.88 -31.28 26.96
C GLY A 205 1.59 -32.40 26.18
N GLN A 206 1.79 -33.55 26.82
CA GLN A 206 2.52 -34.70 26.24
C GLN A 206 1.90 -35.23 24.94
N ASN A 207 0.58 -35.04 24.74
CA ASN A 207 -0.16 -35.50 23.57
C ASN A 207 -0.65 -34.36 22.66
N ALA A 208 -0.09 -33.15 22.81
CA ALA A 208 -0.47 -32.04 21.94
C ALA A 208 0.06 -32.30 20.52
N GLY A 209 -0.81 -32.17 19.51
CA GLY A 209 -0.39 -32.15 18.10
C GLY A 209 0.39 -30.88 17.73
N PRO A 210 0.91 -30.78 16.50
CA PRO A 210 1.65 -29.60 16.04
C PRO A 210 0.81 -28.32 16.19
N MET A 211 1.40 -27.26 16.75
CA MET A 211 0.69 -26.04 17.13
C MET A 211 0.33 -25.13 15.96
N PHE A 212 1.22 -25.05 14.96
CA PHE A 212 1.09 -24.08 13.88
C PHE A 212 0.40 -24.64 12.63
N ILE A 213 0.23 -25.96 12.57
CA ILE A 213 -0.62 -26.67 11.62
C ILE A 213 -1.37 -27.73 12.41
N GLU A 214 -2.65 -27.49 12.67
CA GLU A 214 -3.51 -28.42 13.41
C GLU A 214 -4.36 -29.28 12.46
N LYS A 215 -4.57 -28.80 11.23
CA LYS A 215 -5.44 -29.42 10.25
C LYS A 215 -4.87 -29.33 8.83
N ALA A 216 -5.29 -30.25 7.97
CA ALA A 216 -4.72 -30.40 6.62
C ALA A 216 -4.97 -29.15 5.75
N GLU A 217 -6.09 -28.46 5.93
CA GLU A 217 -6.43 -27.23 5.24
C GLU A 217 -5.51 -26.04 5.59
N GLU A 218 -4.71 -26.13 6.65
CA GLU A 218 -3.73 -25.11 7.02
C GLU A 218 -2.39 -25.28 6.26
N VAL A 219 -2.13 -26.46 5.69
CA VAL A 219 -0.88 -26.76 4.95
C VAL A 219 -0.70 -25.84 3.72
N PRO A 220 -1.70 -25.64 2.84
CA PRO A 220 -1.54 -24.76 1.68
C PRO A 220 -1.19 -23.32 2.07
N ARG A 221 -1.68 -22.84 3.22
CA ARG A 221 -1.39 -21.49 3.73
C ARG A 221 0.08 -21.35 4.14
N ILE A 222 0.63 -22.35 4.82
CA ILE A 222 2.07 -22.33 5.17
C ILE A 222 2.93 -22.48 3.90
N ARG A 223 2.49 -23.28 2.92
CA ARG A 223 3.17 -23.37 1.61
C ARG A 223 3.13 -22.06 0.83
N ALA A 224 2.05 -21.28 0.91
CA ALA A 224 1.98 -19.95 0.31
C ALA A 224 2.99 -18.98 0.96
N LEU A 225 3.08 -18.97 2.29
CA LEU A 225 4.09 -18.18 3.00
C LEU A 225 5.53 -18.59 2.64
N ILE A 226 5.78 -19.90 2.47
CA ILE A 226 7.08 -20.39 1.98
C ILE A 226 7.39 -19.79 0.61
N LYS A 227 6.42 -19.77 -0.32
CA LYS A 227 6.59 -19.15 -1.64
C LYS A 227 6.89 -17.66 -1.55
N THR A 228 6.24 -16.93 -0.65
CA THR A 228 6.55 -15.51 -0.38
C THR A 228 8.00 -15.32 0.03
N PHE A 229 8.53 -16.15 0.95
CA PHE A 229 9.94 -16.06 1.35
C PHE A 229 10.90 -16.49 0.25
N GLU A 230 10.59 -17.54 -0.51
CA GLU A 230 11.39 -17.97 -1.68
C GLU A 230 11.51 -16.85 -2.70
N ALA A 231 10.41 -16.15 -2.94
CA ALA A 231 10.34 -15.00 -3.83
C ALA A 231 11.18 -13.79 -3.36
N MET A 232 11.39 -13.64 -2.04
CA MET A 232 12.31 -12.64 -1.48
C MET A 232 13.79 -13.03 -1.64
N CYS A 233 14.09 -14.27 -2.03
CA CYS A 233 15.46 -14.79 -2.21
C CYS A 233 16.01 -14.54 -3.63
N ASP A 234 15.82 -13.34 -4.17
CA ASP A 234 16.26 -12.99 -5.52
C ASP A 234 17.76 -12.68 -5.57
N ARG A 235 18.55 -13.70 -5.90
CA ARG A 235 20.02 -13.61 -5.99
C ARG A 235 20.52 -12.68 -7.09
N SER A 236 19.66 -12.23 -8.01
CA SER A 236 20.04 -11.21 -9.00
C SER A 236 20.16 -9.82 -8.38
N LEU A 237 19.40 -9.56 -7.30
CA LEU A 237 19.44 -8.31 -6.54
C LEU A 237 20.57 -8.32 -5.49
N ASP A 238 20.83 -9.48 -4.88
CA ASP A 238 21.95 -9.69 -3.95
C ASP A 238 22.64 -11.05 -4.19
N PRO A 239 23.69 -11.08 -5.02
CA PRO A 239 24.47 -12.30 -5.26
C PRO A 239 25.13 -12.87 -4.01
N THR A 240 25.41 -12.04 -3.00
CA THR A 240 26.07 -12.45 -1.75
C THR A 240 25.08 -13.05 -0.74
N GLY A 241 23.82 -12.61 -0.81
CA GLY A 241 22.75 -12.90 0.14
C GLY A 241 23.01 -12.40 1.56
N GLN A 242 23.82 -11.35 1.71
CA GLN A 242 24.20 -10.79 3.01
C GLN A 242 23.48 -9.47 3.32
N VAL A 243 22.78 -8.87 2.36
CA VAL A 243 22.03 -7.63 2.56
C VAL A 243 20.76 -7.95 3.34
N ASN A 244 20.62 -7.33 4.52
CA ASN A 244 19.40 -7.47 5.31
C ASN A 244 18.31 -6.59 4.71
N THR A 245 17.08 -7.10 4.74
CA THR A 245 15.94 -6.48 4.09
C THR A 245 15.26 -5.50 5.03
N SER A 246 14.88 -4.32 4.54
CA SER A 246 14.03 -3.37 5.28
C SER A 246 12.56 -3.81 5.28
N GLN A 247 12.19 -4.72 4.38
CA GLN A 247 10.84 -5.28 4.28
C GLN A 247 10.66 -6.57 5.08
N SER A 248 9.48 -6.71 5.69
CA SER A 248 9.05 -7.97 6.30
C SER A 248 7.57 -8.20 6.00
N PRO A 249 7.11 -9.45 5.78
CA PRO A 249 5.68 -9.75 5.74
C PRO A 249 4.96 -9.15 6.95
N LEU A 250 3.80 -8.54 6.72
CA LEU A 250 3.01 -7.90 7.76
C LEU A 250 1.87 -8.80 8.21
N TYR A 251 1.53 -8.71 9.50
CA TYR A 251 0.25 -9.17 10.02
C TYR A 251 -0.60 -7.95 10.37
N VAL A 252 -1.84 -7.94 9.91
CA VAL A 252 -2.83 -6.92 10.26
C VAL A 252 -3.90 -7.54 11.13
N GLY A 253 -4.25 -6.89 12.23
CA GLY A 253 -5.36 -7.35 13.05
C GLY A 253 -6.18 -6.18 13.56
N CYS A 254 -7.45 -6.46 13.84
CA CYS A 254 -8.31 -5.54 14.56
C CYS A 254 -8.55 -5.98 16.00
N SER A 255 -8.96 -5.03 16.84
CA SER A 255 -9.41 -5.30 18.21
C SER A 255 -10.42 -4.26 18.66
N LYS A 256 -11.27 -4.67 19.60
CA LYS A 256 -12.16 -3.77 20.35
C LYS A 256 -11.46 -3.13 21.56
N ASP A 257 -10.33 -3.68 21.92
CA ASP A 257 -9.46 -3.27 23.02
C ASP A 257 -8.02 -3.47 22.53
N LEU A 258 -7.49 -2.43 21.88
CA LEU A 258 -6.15 -2.45 21.30
C LEU A 258 -5.07 -2.64 22.36
N ASN A 259 -5.21 -2.01 23.53
CA ASN A 259 -4.27 -2.16 24.64
C ASN A 259 -4.10 -3.62 25.05
N LYS A 260 -5.20 -4.31 25.34
CA LYS A 260 -5.17 -5.73 25.71
C LYS A 260 -4.60 -6.60 24.59
N ARG A 261 -5.00 -6.36 23.34
CA ARG A 261 -4.60 -7.21 22.21
C ARG A 261 -3.12 -7.01 21.85
N MET A 262 -2.64 -5.77 21.81
CA MET A 262 -1.25 -5.46 21.44
C MET A 262 -0.26 -5.92 22.51
N ALA A 263 -0.65 -5.90 23.79
CA ALA A 263 0.17 -6.44 24.89
C ALA A 263 0.53 -7.93 24.73
N VAL A 264 -0.25 -8.70 23.95
CA VAL A 264 0.07 -10.11 23.65
C VAL A 264 1.41 -10.24 22.94
N TYR A 265 1.74 -9.32 22.04
CA TYR A 265 2.94 -9.38 21.20
C TYR A 265 4.24 -9.01 21.95
N ALA A 266 4.13 -8.35 23.10
CA ALA A 266 5.26 -8.12 23.99
C ALA A 266 5.68 -9.39 24.75
N ASN A 267 4.80 -10.41 24.82
CA ASN A 267 5.11 -11.66 25.50
C ASN A 267 5.98 -12.57 24.63
N ARG A 268 6.87 -13.33 25.28
CA ARG A 268 7.63 -14.38 24.60
C ARG A 268 6.73 -15.50 24.07
N ASN A 269 5.57 -15.74 24.69
CA ASN A 269 4.65 -16.80 24.30
C ASN A 269 3.89 -16.47 23.01
N VAL A 270 4.07 -17.29 21.96
CA VAL A 270 3.42 -17.10 20.64
C VAL A 270 2.09 -17.85 20.47
N ARG A 271 1.59 -18.53 21.50
CA ARG A 271 0.34 -19.32 21.40
C ARG A 271 -0.88 -18.47 21.02
N TYR A 272 -0.87 -17.19 21.39
CA TYR A 272 -2.02 -16.30 21.22
C TYR A 272 -1.87 -15.30 20.06
N ILE A 273 -0.85 -15.48 19.22
CA ILE A 273 -0.66 -14.72 17.98
C ILE A 273 -1.03 -15.56 16.76
N ASN A 274 -1.07 -14.94 15.58
CA ASN A 274 -1.34 -15.63 14.31
C ASN A 274 -0.36 -16.81 14.08
N LYS A 275 -0.88 -17.96 13.63
CA LYS A 275 -0.08 -19.21 13.48
C LYS A 275 1.11 -19.06 12.51
N PRO A 276 0.94 -18.61 11.25
CA PRO A 276 2.07 -18.34 10.35
C PRO A 276 3.15 -17.41 10.95
N LEU A 277 2.73 -16.33 11.61
CA LEU A 277 3.64 -15.42 12.31
C LEU A 277 4.36 -16.13 13.48
N GLY A 278 3.64 -16.89 14.29
CA GLY A 278 4.17 -17.65 15.42
C GLY A 278 5.17 -18.73 15.00
N LEU A 279 4.91 -19.43 13.89
CA LEU A 279 5.84 -20.40 13.30
C LEU A 279 7.15 -19.72 12.88
N THR A 280 7.05 -18.60 12.17
CA THR A 280 8.20 -17.80 11.73
C THR A 280 9.06 -17.37 12.91
N VAL A 281 8.44 -16.80 13.95
CA VAL A 281 9.12 -16.39 15.18
C VAL A 281 9.81 -17.56 15.88
N CYS A 282 9.17 -18.73 15.97
CA CYS A 282 9.77 -19.91 16.60
C CYS A 282 11.01 -20.42 15.85
N ILE A 283 10.97 -20.45 14.52
CA ILE A 283 12.11 -20.87 13.71
C ILE A 283 13.28 -19.89 13.89
N LEU A 284 13.02 -18.59 13.86
CA LEU A 284 14.05 -17.57 14.09
C LEU A 284 14.67 -17.66 15.49
N ARG A 285 13.86 -17.96 16.51
CA ARG A 285 14.37 -18.22 17.87
C ARG A 285 15.25 -19.48 17.94
N LYS A 286 14.85 -20.57 17.27
CA LYS A 286 15.65 -21.80 17.17
C LYS A 286 17.04 -21.54 16.57
N HIS A 287 17.15 -20.59 15.64
CA HIS A 287 18.41 -20.18 15.01
C HIS A 287 19.11 -19.01 15.74
N ASN A 288 18.67 -18.66 16.95
CA ASN A 288 19.23 -17.57 17.75
C ASN A 288 19.25 -16.20 17.03
N LYS A 289 18.31 -15.94 16.11
CA LYS A 289 18.22 -14.67 15.37
C LYS A 289 17.53 -13.53 16.14
N GLY A 290 17.08 -13.81 17.37
CA GLY A 290 16.47 -12.80 18.25
C GLY A 290 15.35 -12.00 17.59
N PRO A 291 14.28 -12.63 17.05
CA PRO A 291 13.20 -11.92 16.41
C PRO A 291 12.43 -11.05 17.41
N GLU A 292 12.13 -9.82 17.02
CA GLU A 292 11.33 -8.87 17.80
C GLU A 292 10.12 -8.42 16.98
N LEU A 293 8.94 -8.46 17.59
CA LEU A 293 7.69 -8.07 16.95
C LEU A 293 7.46 -6.57 17.20
N VAL A 294 7.44 -5.79 16.14
CA VAL A 294 7.15 -4.36 16.19
C VAL A 294 5.66 -4.19 15.93
N VAL A 295 4.95 -3.65 16.91
CA VAL A 295 3.49 -3.52 16.87
C VAL A 295 3.08 -2.07 17.04
N GLY A 296 2.23 -1.57 16.15
CA GLY A 296 1.72 -0.20 16.24
C GLY A 296 0.24 -0.09 15.90
N CYS A 297 -0.45 0.84 16.58
CA CYS A 297 -1.83 1.19 16.27
C CYS A 297 -1.80 2.12 15.06
N VAL A 298 -2.41 1.70 13.96
CA VAL A 298 -2.35 2.46 12.70
C VAL A 298 -3.67 3.16 12.39
N LEU A 299 -4.77 2.67 12.95
CA LEU A 299 -6.10 3.23 12.73
C LEU A 299 -6.96 3.04 13.99
N ARG A 300 -7.65 4.11 14.38
CA ARG A 300 -8.67 4.11 15.44
C ARG A 300 -10.04 4.42 14.81
N ILE A 301 -11.02 3.53 14.99
CA ILE A 301 -12.34 3.73 14.37
C ILE A 301 -13.12 4.83 15.07
N LEU A 302 -13.99 5.49 14.32
CA LEU A 302 -14.84 6.59 14.79
C LEU A 302 -16.29 6.12 15.02
N ARG A 303 -16.71 5.06 14.31
CA ARG A 303 -18.04 4.45 14.38
C ARG A 303 -17.96 2.94 14.51
N LYS A 304 -19.04 2.28 14.94
CA LYS A 304 -19.01 0.86 15.32
C LYS A 304 -18.87 -0.08 14.13
N GLU A 305 -19.56 0.28 13.06
CA GLU A 305 -19.64 -0.42 11.78
C GLU A 305 -18.30 -0.45 11.05
N GLN A 306 -17.39 0.46 11.40
CA GLN A 306 -16.11 0.62 10.72
C GLN A 306 -15.07 -0.44 11.04
N LEU A 307 -15.17 -1.17 12.17
CA LEU A 307 -14.08 -2.07 12.57
C LEU A 307 -13.73 -3.12 11.51
N PRO A 308 -14.72 -3.80 10.88
CA PRO A 308 -14.43 -4.71 9.77
C PRO A 308 -13.79 -4.03 8.56
N MET A 309 -14.38 -2.91 8.12
CA MET A 309 -13.90 -2.16 6.96
C MET A 309 -12.49 -1.61 7.17
N ALA A 310 -12.17 -1.19 8.38
CA ALA A 310 -10.85 -0.73 8.76
C ALA A 310 -9.82 -1.85 8.66
N GLU A 311 -10.14 -3.05 9.16
CA GLU A 311 -9.25 -4.21 9.03
C GLU A 311 -9.05 -4.58 7.57
N GLN A 312 -10.12 -4.60 6.77
CA GLN A 312 -10.10 -4.90 5.34
C GLN A 312 -9.24 -3.90 4.56
N LEU A 313 -9.40 -2.60 4.83
CA LEU A 313 -8.62 -1.53 4.22
C LEU A 313 -7.12 -1.73 4.51
N VAL A 314 -6.74 -1.79 5.80
CA VAL A 314 -5.33 -1.89 6.19
C VAL A 314 -4.72 -3.22 5.72
N CYS A 315 -5.47 -4.31 5.80
CA CYS A 315 -5.03 -5.61 5.33
C CYS A 315 -4.73 -5.62 3.84
N THR A 316 -5.58 -4.96 3.05
CA THR A 316 -5.45 -4.91 1.59
C THR A 316 -4.26 -4.07 1.18
N ILE A 317 -4.12 -2.84 1.72
CA ILE A 317 -2.99 -1.97 1.37
C ILE A 317 -1.64 -2.55 1.84
N ALA A 318 -1.64 -3.34 2.91
CA ALA A 318 -0.46 -4.06 3.39
C ALA A 318 -0.13 -5.33 2.57
N GLY A 319 -1.02 -5.77 1.68
CA GLY A 319 -0.92 -7.09 1.04
C GLY A 319 -0.80 -8.23 2.06
N SER A 320 -1.45 -8.09 3.22
CA SER A 320 -1.13 -8.91 4.39
C SER A 320 -1.76 -10.31 4.37
N LEU A 321 -2.60 -10.62 3.39
CA LEU A 321 -3.17 -11.97 3.22
C LEU A 321 -2.08 -12.99 2.89
N ILE A 322 -2.26 -14.22 3.39
CA ILE A 322 -1.26 -15.30 3.28
C ILE A 322 -0.99 -15.73 1.82
N TYR A 323 -1.96 -15.53 0.92
CA TYR A 323 -1.83 -15.81 -0.51
C TYR A 323 -1.41 -14.58 -1.34
N GLN A 324 -1.14 -13.46 -0.68
CA GLN A 324 -0.39 -12.34 -1.22
C GLN A 324 1.04 -12.44 -0.66
N HIS A 325 1.35 -11.64 0.36
CA HIS A 325 2.73 -11.48 0.85
C HIS A 325 2.82 -11.38 2.38
N GLY A 326 1.74 -11.65 3.11
CA GLY A 326 1.68 -11.44 4.57
C GLY A 326 1.30 -12.66 5.40
N PHE A 327 0.85 -12.43 6.63
CA PHE A 327 0.56 -13.47 7.61
C PHE A 327 -0.93 -13.76 7.85
N ASN A 328 -1.86 -12.97 7.31
CA ASN A 328 -3.30 -13.13 7.52
C ASN A 328 -3.82 -14.41 6.84
N ALA A 329 -4.04 -15.45 7.64
CA ALA A 329 -4.45 -16.78 7.20
C ALA A 329 -5.97 -16.94 6.98
N VAL A 330 -6.75 -15.88 7.18
CA VAL A 330 -8.21 -15.85 7.04
C VAL A 330 -8.63 -14.50 6.44
N GLU A 331 -9.82 -14.45 5.83
CA GLU A 331 -10.41 -13.20 5.39
C GLU A 331 -10.53 -12.21 6.56
N THR A 332 -10.33 -10.92 6.27
CA THR A 332 -10.48 -9.84 7.24
C THR A 332 -11.91 -9.32 7.31
N GLY A 333 -12.22 -8.65 8.43
CA GLY A 333 -13.56 -8.15 8.69
C GLY A 333 -14.48 -9.12 9.44
N GLY A 334 -13.95 -10.27 9.90
CA GLY A 334 -14.72 -11.27 10.66
C GLY A 334 -15.19 -10.80 12.05
N THR A 335 -14.66 -9.69 12.57
CA THR A 335 -15.07 -9.12 13.87
C THR A 335 -16.39 -8.36 13.73
N GLY A 336 -17.52 -9.06 13.86
CA GLY A 336 -18.86 -8.48 13.66
C GLY A 336 -19.16 -7.21 14.46
N PHE A 337 -19.96 -6.30 13.87
CA PHE A 337 -20.26 -4.95 14.38
C PHE A 337 -20.95 -4.91 15.76
N GLN A 338 -21.66 -5.98 16.12
CA GLN A 338 -22.57 -6.02 17.28
C GLN A 338 -21.87 -6.09 18.64
N SER A 339 -20.55 -5.93 18.68
CA SER A 339 -19.76 -6.50 19.76
C SER A 339 -18.73 -5.53 20.36
N LEU A 340 -18.83 -4.24 20.04
CA LEU A 340 -18.05 -3.17 20.66
C LEU A 340 -18.59 -2.83 22.07
N PRO A 341 -17.72 -2.75 23.08
CA PRO A 341 -18.14 -2.78 24.48
C PRO A 341 -18.83 -1.50 24.97
N THR A 342 -18.47 -0.31 24.48
CA THR A 342 -19.04 0.98 24.95
C THR A 342 -18.85 2.11 23.92
N ASP A 343 -19.73 3.13 23.94
CA ASP A 343 -19.59 4.35 23.12
C ASP A 343 -18.46 5.27 23.63
N ALA A 344 -18.00 5.08 24.87
CA ALA A 344 -16.97 5.90 25.49
C ALA A 344 -15.63 5.82 24.74
N GLY A 345 -15.17 4.61 24.41
CA GLY A 345 -13.93 4.42 23.65
C GLY A 345 -13.98 5.04 22.25
N LEU A 346 -15.17 5.09 21.62
CA LEU A 346 -15.35 5.78 20.34
C LEU A 346 -15.26 7.30 20.49
N LYS A 347 -15.84 7.87 21.56
CA LYS A 347 -15.71 9.31 21.86
C LYS A 347 -14.25 9.70 22.09
N ASP A 348 -13.49 8.86 22.79
CA ASP A 348 -12.06 9.09 23.01
C ASP A 348 -11.26 8.98 21.70
N ASN A 349 -11.58 8.02 20.83
CA ASN A 349 -11.01 7.93 19.49
C ASN A 349 -11.28 9.19 18.67
N ILE A 350 -12.53 9.66 18.64
CA ILE A 350 -12.93 10.88 17.92
C ILE A 350 -12.14 12.08 18.47
N LYS A 351 -12.09 12.25 19.79
CA LYS A 351 -11.34 13.34 20.42
C LYS A 351 -9.85 13.26 20.08
N TYR A 352 -9.27 12.06 20.12
CA TYR A 352 -7.85 11.85 19.82
C TYR A 352 -7.52 12.16 18.36
N ILE A 353 -8.29 11.64 17.41
CA ILE A 353 -8.05 11.84 15.97
C ILE A 353 -8.35 13.27 15.53
N ILE A 354 -9.48 13.84 15.95
CA ILE A 354 -9.91 15.16 15.48
C ILE A 354 -9.14 16.27 16.21
N CYS A 355 -9.05 16.20 17.54
CA CYS A 355 -8.48 17.29 18.34
C CYS A 355 -7.00 17.07 18.69
N GLY A 356 -6.58 15.82 18.86
CA GLY A 356 -5.23 15.48 19.31
C GLY A 356 -4.21 15.46 18.19
N THR A 357 -4.47 14.70 17.12
CA THR A 357 -3.50 14.50 16.03
C THR A 357 -3.74 15.41 14.83
N GLN A 358 -5.00 15.80 14.58
CA GLN A 358 -5.44 16.56 13.39
C GLN A 358 -5.15 15.88 12.04
N VAL A 359 -4.70 14.62 12.05
CA VAL A 359 -4.32 13.86 10.85
C VAL A 359 -5.46 13.79 9.85
N LEU A 360 -6.68 13.49 10.31
CA LEU A 360 -7.85 13.44 9.44
C LEU A 360 -8.13 14.77 8.74
N VAL A 361 -8.04 15.88 9.47
CA VAL A 361 -8.31 17.21 8.93
C VAL A 361 -7.24 17.62 7.92
N ASN A 362 -5.97 17.37 8.25
CA ASN A 362 -4.84 17.69 7.36
C ASN A 362 -4.90 16.87 6.08
N ASN A 363 -5.08 15.56 6.19
CA ASN A 363 -5.18 14.68 5.02
C ASN A 363 -6.36 15.05 4.12
N LEU A 364 -7.53 15.38 4.70
CA LEU A 364 -8.68 15.82 3.91
C LEU A 364 -8.42 17.17 3.21
N LYS A 365 -7.74 18.10 3.88
CA LYS A 365 -7.35 19.38 3.30
C LYS A 365 -6.39 19.18 2.12
N ASP A 366 -5.40 18.31 2.27
CA ASP A 366 -4.42 18.01 1.21
C ASP A 366 -5.10 17.33 0.02
N SER A 367 -5.98 16.37 0.27
CA SER A 367 -6.77 15.71 -0.78
C SER A 367 -7.72 16.68 -1.49
N LEU A 368 -8.35 17.62 -0.77
CA LEU A 368 -9.19 18.66 -1.39
C LEU A 368 -8.37 19.62 -2.24
N GLY A 369 -7.18 20.03 -1.76
CA GLY A 369 -6.25 20.85 -2.53
C GLY A 369 -5.84 20.17 -3.83
N GLU A 370 -5.56 18.87 -3.77
CA GLU A 370 -5.26 18.06 -4.95
C GLU A 370 -6.43 17.95 -5.93
N VAL A 371 -7.66 17.75 -5.42
CA VAL A 371 -8.88 17.76 -6.26
C VAL A 371 -9.03 19.10 -7.00
N ASP A 372 -8.81 20.22 -6.31
CA ASP A 372 -8.95 21.55 -6.91
C ASP A 372 -7.86 21.81 -7.96
N LEU A 373 -6.62 21.35 -7.73
CA LEU A 373 -5.55 21.37 -8.72
C LEU A 373 -5.93 20.55 -9.97
N ARG A 374 -6.39 19.31 -9.80
CA ARG A 374 -6.85 18.45 -10.92
C ARG A 374 -8.00 19.10 -11.70
N LYS A 375 -8.96 19.75 -11.04
CA LYS A 375 -10.06 20.48 -11.71
C LYS A 375 -9.56 21.66 -12.53
N ARG A 376 -8.63 22.46 -11.99
CA ARG A 376 -8.03 23.60 -12.72
C ARG A 376 -7.28 23.10 -13.96
N PHE A 377 -6.52 22.03 -13.81
CA PHE A 377 -5.82 21.38 -14.93
C PHE A 377 -6.79 20.98 -16.05
N LEU A 378 -7.89 20.28 -15.73
CA LEU A 378 -8.91 19.90 -16.70
C LEU A 378 -9.56 21.11 -17.36
N SER A 379 -9.86 22.17 -16.59
CA SER A 379 -10.42 23.40 -17.13
C SER A 379 -9.47 24.09 -18.12
N HIS A 380 -8.16 24.12 -17.83
CA HIS A 380 -7.16 24.69 -18.74
C HIS A 380 -7.02 23.86 -20.02
N LEU A 381 -7.11 22.52 -19.91
CA LEU A 381 -7.10 21.60 -21.04
C LEU A 381 -8.31 21.83 -21.98
N ASP A 382 -9.50 21.99 -21.40
CA ASP A 382 -10.74 22.26 -22.13
C ASP A 382 -10.68 23.64 -22.81
N GLN A 383 -10.19 24.67 -22.10
CA GLN A 383 -10.00 26.00 -22.68
C GLN A 383 -9.04 25.98 -23.88
N ALA A 384 -7.89 25.33 -23.73
CA ALA A 384 -6.92 25.19 -24.82
C ALA A 384 -7.54 24.47 -26.03
N SER A 385 -8.33 23.42 -25.78
CA SER A 385 -9.04 22.67 -26.83
C SER A 385 -10.08 23.53 -27.56
N GLY A 386 -10.87 24.31 -26.82
CA GLY A 386 -11.86 25.24 -27.38
C GLY A 386 -11.23 26.37 -28.19
N GLU A 387 -10.13 26.96 -27.71
CA GLU A 387 -9.41 28.00 -28.44
C GLU A 387 -8.85 27.49 -29.78
N ILE A 388 -8.38 26.24 -29.83
CA ILE A 388 -7.89 25.64 -31.07
C ILE A 388 -9.01 25.49 -32.10
N VAL A 389 -10.21 25.08 -31.68
CA VAL A 389 -11.38 25.00 -32.56
C VAL A 389 -11.72 26.39 -33.10
N ARG A 390 -11.81 27.40 -32.22
CA ARG A 390 -12.09 28.78 -32.61
C ARG A 390 -11.05 29.35 -33.58
N LEU A 391 -9.76 29.12 -33.33
CA LEU A 391 -8.68 29.60 -34.20
C LEU A 391 -8.74 28.92 -35.58
N LYS A 392 -9.10 27.63 -35.65
CA LYS A 392 -9.34 26.93 -36.93
C LYS A 392 -10.50 27.55 -37.72
N GLU A 393 -11.60 27.90 -37.05
CA GLU A 393 -12.74 28.56 -37.69
C GLU A 393 -12.42 29.97 -38.19
N ILE A 394 -11.60 30.72 -37.44
CA ILE A 394 -11.13 32.05 -37.89
C ILE A 394 -10.25 31.90 -39.13
N LEU A 395 -9.33 30.93 -39.14
CA LEU A 395 -8.48 30.69 -40.30
C LEU A 395 -9.28 30.31 -41.54
N LYS A 396 -10.29 29.45 -41.38
CA LYS A 396 -11.18 29.06 -42.47
C LYS A 396 -11.92 30.28 -43.03
N ARG A 397 -12.48 31.14 -42.16
CA ARG A 397 -13.14 32.38 -42.61
C ARG A 397 -12.19 33.32 -43.34
N CYS A 398 -10.96 33.50 -42.84
CA CYS A 398 -9.98 34.32 -43.55
C CYS A 398 -9.61 33.73 -44.92
N GLU A 399 -9.56 32.40 -45.04
CA GLU A 399 -9.33 31.72 -46.32
C GLU A 399 -10.50 31.93 -47.29
N ASP A 400 -11.74 31.78 -46.82
CA ASP A 400 -12.96 32.02 -47.61
C ASP A 400 -13.06 33.51 -48.05
N GLU A 401 -12.73 34.44 -47.17
CA GLU A 401 -12.70 35.89 -47.48
C GLU A 401 -11.64 36.22 -48.53
N VAL A 402 -10.45 35.61 -48.47
CA VAL A 402 -9.41 35.78 -49.51
C VAL A 402 -9.88 35.23 -50.85
N GLN A 403 -10.57 34.10 -50.88
CA GLN A 403 -11.08 33.48 -52.11
C GLN A 403 -12.25 34.24 -52.74
N THR A 404 -12.96 35.06 -51.98
CA THR A 404 -14.15 35.81 -52.44
C THR A 404 -13.86 37.26 -52.83
N LEU A 405 -12.60 37.69 -52.81
CA LEU A 405 -12.21 39.04 -53.22
C LEU A 405 -12.52 39.29 -54.71
N PRO A 406 -13.20 40.40 -55.07
CA PRO A 406 -13.48 40.75 -56.45
C PRO A 406 -12.19 40.92 -57.26
N SER A 407 -12.12 40.40 -58.48
CA SER A 407 -10.98 40.64 -59.37
C SER A 407 -11.03 42.07 -59.93
N GLY A 408 -10.00 42.90 -59.67
CA GLY A 408 -9.77 44.17 -60.37
C GLY A 408 -9.70 45.47 -59.54
N VAL A 409 -9.68 45.40 -58.20
CA VAL A 409 -9.46 46.57 -57.32
C VAL A 409 -8.09 46.43 -56.62
N ASP A 410 -7.41 47.55 -56.36
CA ASP A 410 -6.18 47.58 -55.57
C ASP A 410 -6.52 47.29 -54.09
N PHE A 411 -6.26 46.05 -53.68
CA PHE A 411 -6.52 45.54 -52.34
C PHE A 411 -5.26 45.47 -51.49
N ASP A 412 -4.13 46.07 -51.89
CA ASP A 412 -2.84 45.84 -51.22
C ASP A 412 -2.90 46.11 -49.70
N GLN A 413 -3.66 47.12 -49.29
CA GLN A 413 -3.85 47.45 -47.88
C GLN A 413 -4.77 46.46 -47.13
N VAL A 414 -5.79 45.92 -47.79
CA VAL A 414 -6.72 44.93 -47.23
C VAL A 414 -6.05 43.55 -47.17
N LEU A 415 -5.35 43.15 -48.23
CA LEU A 415 -4.55 41.93 -48.31
C LEU A 415 -3.40 41.92 -47.30
N SER A 416 -2.75 43.06 -47.07
CA SER A 416 -1.72 43.21 -46.04
C SER A 416 -2.31 43.03 -44.63
N ARG A 417 -3.47 43.64 -44.34
CA ARG A 417 -4.18 43.47 -43.06
C ARG A 417 -4.64 42.03 -42.84
N ILE A 418 -5.29 41.43 -43.84
CA ILE A 418 -5.73 40.03 -43.78
C ILE A 418 -4.51 39.11 -43.62
N SER A 419 -3.41 39.34 -44.34
CA SER A 419 -2.18 38.56 -44.19
C SER A 419 -1.56 38.69 -42.80
N ALA A 420 -1.56 39.88 -42.19
CA ALA A 420 -1.07 40.09 -40.84
C ALA A 420 -1.95 39.36 -39.80
N ILE A 421 -3.28 39.42 -39.96
CA ILE A 421 -4.24 38.68 -39.13
C ILE A 421 -4.02 37.17 -39.31
N VAL A 422 -3.94 36.68 -40.54
CA VAL A 422 -3.70 35.26 -40.86
C VAL A 422 -2.37 34.80 -40.27
N GLN A 423 -1.29 35.57 -40.38
CA GLN A 423 0.00 35.21 -39.78
C GLN A 423 -0.05 35.19 -38.25
N SER A 424 -0.74 36.15 -37.63
CA SER A 424 -0.94 36.19 -36.18
C SER A 424 -1.78 35.00 -35.69
N VAL A 425 -2.88 34.71 -36.37
CA VAL A 425 -3.77 33.58 -36.06
C VAL A 425 -3.08 32.25 -36.36
N ARG A 426 -2.26 32.14 -37.40
CA ARG A 426 -1.44 30.94 -37.67
C ARG A 426 -0.37 30.73 -36.60
N ARG A 427 0.29 31.79 -36.12
CA ARG A 427 1.23 31.70 -35.00
C ARG A 427 0.51 31.24 -33.73
N ASN A 428 -0.59 31.88 -33.38
CA ASN A 428 -1.36 31.52 -32.19
C ASN A 428 -1.96 30.10 -32.30
N LEU A 429 -2.47 29.71 -33.47
CA LEU A 429 -2.92 28.34 -33.73
C LEU A 429 -1.77 27.36 -33.59
N LYS A 430 -0.58 27.67 -34.11
CA LYS A 430 0.60 26.82 -33.96
C LYS A 430 0.99 26.69 -32.49
N ASP A 431 1.08 27.79 -31.75
CA ASP A 431 1.43 27.79 -30.33
C ASP A 431 0.41 26.96 -29.51
N LYS A 432 -0.88 27.11 -29.80
CA LYS A 432 -1.95 26.34 -29.15
C LYS A 432 -1.97 24.88 -29.60
N GLN A 433 -1.68 24.57 -30.87
CA GLN A 433 -1.53 23.21 -31.35
C GLN A 433 -0.32 22.52 -30.73
N ASP A 434 0.79 23.24 -30.57
CA ASP A 434 2.00 22.74 -29.92
C ASP A 434 1.73 22.54 -28.42
N ALA A 435 1.00 23.45 -27.77
CA ALA A 435 0.52 23.26 -26.40
C ALA A 435 -0.43 22.06 -26.27
N LEU A 436 -1.41 21.90 -27.17
CA LEU A 436 -2.33 20.75 -27.16
C LEU A 436 -1.60 19.44 -27.50
N LYS A 437 -0.65 19.45 -28.44
CA LYS A 437 0.21 18.29 -28.70
C LYS A 437 1.02 17.94 -27.48
N PHE A 438 1.59 18.94 -26.80
CA PHE A 438 2.29 18.75 -25.54
C PHE A 438 1.35 18.16 -24.49
N TRP A 439 0.16 18.71 -24.28
CA TRP A 439 -0.82 18.19 -23.30
C TRP A 439 -1.37 16.82 -23.68
N LYS A 440 -1.60 16.53 -24.96
CA LYS A 440 -2.02 15.22 -25.44
C LYS A 440 -0.90 14.21 -25.32
N LEU A 441 0.32 14.59 -25.63
CA LEU A 441 1.51 13.78 -25.40
C LEU A 441 1.67 13.53 -23.91
N MET A 442 1.43 14.51 -23.05
CA MET A 442 1.40 14.32 -21.60
C MET A 442 0.32 13.33 -21.18
N LEU A 443 -0.89 13.40 -21.74
CA LEU A 443 -1.98 12.44 -21.49
C LEU A 443 -1.70 11.05 -22.09
N GLU A 444 -1.00 10.97 -23.21
CA GLU A 444 -0.67 9.73 -23.90
C GLU A 444 0.53 9.04 -23.25
N ILE A 445 1.54 9.80 -22.83
CA ILE A 445 2.59 9.33 -21.92
C ILE A 445 1.95 8.91 -20.60
N GLN A 446 1.03 9.71 -20.04
CA GLN A 446 0.30 9.32 -18.83
C GLN A 446 -0.47 8.02 -19.05
N ARG A 447 -1.13 7.85 -20.19
CA ARG A 447 -1.88 6.63 -20.49
C ARG A 447 -0.96 5.43 -20.74
N ILE A 448 0.16 5.59 -21.46
CA ILE A 448 1.16 4.54 -21.65
C ILE A 448 1.79 4.17 -20.31
N ILE A 449 2.08 5.15 -19.45
CA ILE A 449 2.58 4.89 -18.10
C ILE A 449 1.49 4.23 -17.26
N VAL A 450 0.22 4.60 -17.36
CA VAL A 450 -0.89 3.88 -16.69
C VAL A 450 -1.01 2.45 -17.24
N ASP A 451 -0.93 2.25 -18.55
CA ASP A 451 -1.11 0.96 -19.21
C ASP A 451 0.12 0.04 -19.01
N GLU A 452 1.33 0.57 -18.83
CA GLU A 452 2.58 -0.19 -18.63
C GLU A 452 3.04 -0.26 -17.17
N THR A 453 2.60 0.68 -16.33
CA THR A 453 3.08 0.81 -14.93
C THR A 453 1.95 0.92 -13.90
N GLY A 454 0.69 1.06 -14.34
CA GLY A 454 -0.48 1.23 -13.46
C GLY A 454 -0.61 2.60 -12.78
N VAL A 455 0.21 3.59 -13.14
CA VAL A 455 0.30 4.90 -12.45
C VAL A 455 0.07 6.09 -13.40
N GLY A 456 -0.70 7.09 -12.97
CA GLY A 456 -0.88 8.34 -13.71
C GLY A 456 0.24 9.37 -13.46
N LEU A 457 0.79 9.98 -14.51
CA LEU A 457 1.64 11.18 -14.41
C LEU A 457 0.90 12.35 -13.75
N HIS A 458 1.57 13.08 -12.86
CA HIS A 458 1.03 14.28 -12.22
C HIS A 458 1.87 15.52 -12.48
N LEU A 459 1.14 16.61 -12.76
CA LEU A 459 1.66 17.88 -13.23
C LEU A 459 1.41 19.03 -12.18
N ILE A 460 2.39 19.33 -11.29
CA ILE A 460 2.81 20.67 -10.74
C ILE A 460 2.35 21.10 -9.31
N ASP A 461 3.27 21.29 -8.30
CA ASP A 461 3.40 22.50 -7.38
C ASP A 461 4.59 22.60 -6.30
N HIS A 462 5.04 23.83 -5.84
CA HIS A 462 6.38 24.30 -5.32
C HIS A 462 6.23 24.94 -3.94
N ASP A 463 7.24 24.76 -3.09
CA ASP A 463 8.08 25.80 -2.44
C ASP A 463 9.12 25.02 -1.58
N VAL A 464 10.37 25.42 -1.33
CA VAL A 464 10.87 26.69 -0.78
C VAL A 464 12.38 26.81 -1.09
N ALA A 465 12.86 28.01 -1.38
CA ALA A 465 14.11 28.49 -0.79
C ALA A 465 14.04 30.01 -0.55
N ASN A 466 14.01 30.41 0.71
CA ASN A 466 14.68 31.62 1.17
C ASN A 466 14.93 31.57 2.68
N GLU A 467 16.20 31.43 3.08
CA GLU A 467 16.99 32.44 3.82
C GLU A 467 18.23 31.79 4.46
N GLY A 468 19.42 32.32 4.13
CA GLY A 468 20.67 31.88 4.71
C GLY A 468 21.97 32.44 4.12
N THR A 469 22.02 33.71 3.67
CA THR A 469 23.10 34.73 3.78
C THR A 469 22.98 35.82 2.73
#